data_AF-A0AAW5RV77-F1
#
_entry.id   AF-A0AAW5RV77-F1
#
_cell.length_a   1.000
_cell.length_b   1.000
_cell.length_c   1.000
_cell.angle_alpha   90.00
_cell.angle_beta   90.00
_cell.angle_gamma   90.00
#
_symmetry.space_group_name_H-M   'P 1'
#
loop_
_entity.id
_entity.type
_entity.pdbx_description
1 polymer ?
#
loop_
_entity_poly.entity_id
_entity_poly.type
_entity_poly.pdbx_seq_one_letter_code
_entity_poly.pdbx_strand_id
1 'polypeptide(L)' 'MQNIKKFFMNIERTDIDETMQNLVSEDIIDSIDIMALVAEIEKHYGKSLNAEFISPENFEDFQSIKNMLEKAYN' A
#
# COMPACT_ATOMS: atom_id res chain seq x y z
N MET A 1 5.02 -4.36 8.76
CA MET A 1 4.13 -3.35 9.37
C MET A 1 4.77 -1.98 9.47
N GLN A 2 5.89 -1.80 10.17
CA GLN A 2 6.53 -0.47 10.27
C GLN A 2 6.86 0.19 8.90
N ASN A 3 7.31 -0.57 7.90
CA ASN A 3 7.58 -0.02 6.56
C ASN A 3 6.31 0.42 5.84
N ILE A 4 5.23 -0.37 5.92
CA ILE A 4 3.94 -0.03 5.31
C ILE A 4 3.38 1.25 5.92
N LYS A 5 3.47 1.39 7.24
CA LYS A 5 3.07 2.62 7.93
C LYS A 5 3.87 3.84 7.45
N LYS A 6 5.19 3.68 7.23
CA LYS A 6 6.04 4.74 6.69
C LYS A 6 5.65 5.12 5.26
N PHE A 7 5.25 4.16 4.43
CA PHE A 7 4.79 4.47 3.06
C PHE A 7 3.56 5.39 3.09
N PHE A 8 2.56 5.09 3.92
CA PHE A 8 1.41 5.97 4.11
C PHE A 8 1.80 7.37 4.62
N MET A 9 2.71 7.47 5.60
CA MET A 9 3.22 8.78 6.06
C MET A 9 3.91 9.58 4.96
N ASN A 10 4.67 8.91 4.08
CA ASN A 10 5.42 9.56 3.00
C ASN A 10 4.51 10.06 1.86
N ILE A 11 3.27 9.58 1.78
CA ILE A 11 2.24 10.07 0.86
C ILE A 11 1.21 10.96 1.55
N GLU A 12 1.58 11.54 2.71
CA GLU A 12 0.75 12.46 3.50
C GLU A 12 -0.52 11.84 4.12
N ARG A 13 -0.69 10.51 4.04
CA ARG A 13 -1.76 9.73 4.70
C ARG A 13 -1.40 9.34 6.13
N THR A 14 -1.13 10.35 6.96
CA THR A 14 -0.77 10.16 8.38
C THR A 14 -1.93 9.72 9.27
N ASP A 15 -3.16 9.80 8.76
CA ASP A 15 -4.41 9.34 9.37
C ASP A 15 -4.55 7.82 9.39
N ILE A 16 -3.76 7.10 8.56
CA ILE A 16 -3.85 5.65 8.41
C ILE A 16 -2.96 4.89 9.41
N ASP A 17 -3.52 3.87 10.06
CA ASP A 17 -2.77 2.97 10.93
C ASP A 17 -3.07 1.47 10.72
N GLU A 18 -2.29 0.63 11.40
CA GLU A 18 -2.31 -0.83 11.24
C GLU A 18 -3.60 -1.51 11.72
N THR A 19 -4.46 -0.80 12.46
CA THR A 19 -5.74 -1.30 12.95
C THR A 19 -6.89 -1.06 11.99
N MET A 20 -6.71 -0.13 11.04
CA MET A 20 -7.68 0.16 10.00
C MET A 20 -7.78 -1.00 9.01
N GLN A 21 -8.99 -1.24 8.54
CA GLN A 21 -9.34 -2.29 7.59
C GLN A 21 -10.23 -1.66 6.51
N ASN A 22 -10.50 -2.41 5.45
CA ASN A 22 -11.41 -2.00 4.39
C ASN A 22 -11.04 -0.66 3.75
N LEU A 23 -9.74 -0.36 3.62
CA LEU A 23 -9.24 0.96 3.24
C LEU A 23 -9.80 1.40 1.88
N VAL A 24 -9.95 0.48 0.94
CA VAL A 24 -10.50 0.80 -0.38
C VAL A 24 -12.03 0.68 -0.36
N SER A 25 -12.60 -0.39 0.20
CA SER A 25 -14.05 -0.60 0.15
C SER A 25 -14.89 0.36 1.02
N GLU A 26 -14.29 1.00 2.04
CA GLU A 26 -14.90 2.09 2.82
C GLU A 26 -14.52 3.49 2.30
N ASP A 27 -13.94 3.59 1.09
CA ASP A 27 -13.49 4.85 0.47
C ASP A 27 -12.52 5.67 1.35
N ILE A 28 -11.75 5.00 2.23
CA ILE A 28 -10.74 5.64 3.08
C ILE A 28 -9.53 6.07 2.24
N ILE A 29 -9.14 5.24 1.27
CA ILE A 29 -8.14 5.55 0.25
C ILE A 29 -8.75 5.37 -1.13
N ASP A 30 -8.33 6.19 -2.08
CA ASP A 30 -8.81 6.12 -3.46
C ASP A 30 -7.71 5.69 -4.44
N SER A 31 -8.03 5.74 -5.74
CA SER A 31 -7.07 5.39 -6.79
C SER A 31 -5.82 6.28 -6.83
N ILE A 32 -5.90 7.55 -6.41
CA ILE A 32 -4.77 8.48 -6.36
C ILE A 32 -3.84 8.07 -5.22
N ASP A 33 -4.40 7.77 -4.05
CA ASP A 33 -3.63 7.26 -2.91
C ASP A 33 -2.93 5.93 -3.24
N ILE A 34 -3.63 5.01 -3.91
CA ILE A 34 -3.05 3.73 -4.36
C ILE A 34 -1.86 4.00 -5.28
N MET A 35 -1.99 4.89 -6.27
CA MET A 35 -0.89 5.20 -7.18
C MET A 35 0.29 5.88 -6.47
N ALA A 36 0.04 6.76 -5.50
CA ALA A 36 1.09 7.35 -4.69
C ALA A 36 1.81 6.29 -3.83
N LEU A 37 1.06 5.36 -3.24
CA LEU A 37 1.58 4.27 -2.44
C LEU A 37 2.44 3.32 -3.29
N VAL A 38 2.00 2.98 -4.51
CA VAL A 38 2.79 2.21 -5.48
C VAL A 38 4.12 2.92 -5.77
N ALA A 39 4.10 4.22 -6.08
CA ALA A 39 5.32 4.98 -6.36
C ALA A 39 6.30 4.99 -5.17
N GLU A 40 5.81 5.12 -3.94
CA GLU A 40 6.65 5.09 -2.73
C GLU A 40 7.20 3.68 -2.44
N ILE A 41 6.41 2.63 -2.69
CA ILE A 41 6.87 1.23 -2.62
C ILE A 41 8.00 1.00 -3.62
N GLU A 42 7.81 1.37 -4.89
CA GLU A 42 8.82 1.18 -5.94
C GLU A 42 10.11 1.92 -5.61
N LYS A 43 10.00 3.15 -5.10
CA LYS A 43 11.13 3.95 -4.60
C LYS A 43 11.86 3.26 -3.45
N HIS A 44 11.16 2.62 -2.52
CA HIS A 44 11.78 1.89 -1.41
C HIS A 44 12.53 0.64 -1.87
N TYR A 45 11.95 -0.13 -2.78
CA TYR A 45 12.54 -1.39 -3.26
C TYR A 45 13.53 -1.21 -4.43
N GLY A 46 13.54 -0.04 -5.08
CA GLY A 46 14.41 0.26 -6.23
C GLY A 46 14.05 -0.51 -7.49
N LYS A 47 12.84 -1.07 -7.56
CA LYS A 47 12.30 -1.85 -8.69
C LYS A 47 10.79 -1.60 -8.82
N SER A 48 10.28 -1.71 -10.03
CA SER A 48 8.85 -1.56 -10.30
C SER A 48 8.01 -2.69 -9.70
N LEU A 49 6.79 -2.36 -9.28
CA LEU A 49 5.79 -3.32 -8.85
C LEU A 49 5.06 -3.87 -10.09
N ASN A 50 4.95 -5.18 -10.22
CA ASN A 50 4.20 -5.76 -11.35
C ASN A 50 2.73 -5.33 -11.28
N ALA A 51 2.15 -4.92 -12.42
CA ALA A 51 0.78 -4.45 -12.53
C ALA A 51 -0.26 -5.48 -12.03
N GLU A 52 0.06 -6.77 -12.05
CA GLU A 52 -0.81 -7.82 -11.47
C GLU A 52 -1.05 -7.64 -9.96
N PHE A 53 -0.14 -6.95 -9.25
CA PHE A 53 -0.26 -6.65 -7.83
C PHE A 53 -1.02 -5.35 -7.56
N ILE A 54 -1.28 -4.54 -8.60
CA ILE A 54 -1.97 -3.25 -8.45
C ILE A 54 -3.48 -3.49 -8.56
N SER A 55 -4.07 -4.06 -7.51
CA SER A 55 -5.51 -4.32 -7.41
C SER A 55 -6.06 -3.87 -6.04
N PRO A 56 -7.32 -3.42 -5.95
CA PRO A 56 -7.93 -2.96 -4.70
C PRO A 56 -7.71 -3.92 -3.52
N GLU A 57 -7.82 -5.22 -3.78
CA GLU A 57 -7.71 -6.27 -2.76
C GLU A 57 -6.32 -6.29 -2.09
N ASN A 58 -5.27 -5.92 -2.82
CA ASN A 58 -3.91 -5.86 -2.26
C ASN A 58 -3.68 -4.61 -1.40
N PHE A 59 -4.59 -3.63 -1.43
CA PHE A 59 -4.52 -2.37 -0.67
C PHE A 59 -5.62 -2.24 0.38
N GLU A 60 -6.41 -3.28 0.61
CA GLU A 60 -7.56 -3.27 1.52
C GLU A 60 -7.17 -3.04 2.98
N ASP A 61 -5.97 -3.49 3.36
CA ASP A 61 -5.44 -3.35 4.71
C ASP A 61 -3.91 -3.62 4.73
N PHE A 62 -3.28 -3.42 5.89
CA PHE A 62 -1.84 -3.60 6.07
C PHE A 62 -1.37 -5.05 5.86
N GLN A 63 -2.19 -6.04 6.22
CA GLN A 63 -1.86 -7.45 6.03
C GLN A 63 -1.94 -7.83 4.55
N SER A 64 -2.93 -7.31 3.83
CA SER A 64 -3.08 -7.45 2.38
C SER A 64 -1.88 -6.86 1.63
N ILE A 65 -1.46 -5.63 1.99
CA ILE A 65 -0.26 -4.99 1.43
C ILE A 65 0.99 -5.81 1.76
N LYS A 66 1.13 -6.27 3.00
CA LYS A 66 2.27 -7.11 3.40
C LYS A 66 2.36 -8.39 2.57
N ASN A 67 1.24 -9.10 2.41
CA ASN A 67 1.17 -10.34 1.63
C ASN A 67 1.53 -10.10 0.16
N MET A 68 1.06 -8.99 -0.42
CA MET A 68 1.41 -8.57 -1.77
C MET A 68 2.92 -8.32 -1.90
N LEU A 69 3.51 -7.53 -1.01
CA LEU A 69 4.94 -7.19 -1.05
C LEU A 69 5.85 -8.42 -0.88
N GLU A 70 5.47 -9.36 -0.02
CA GLU A 70 6.18 -10.63 0.15
C GLU A 70 6.16 -11.47 -1.13
N LYS A 71 5.09 -11.42 -1.92
CA LYS A 71 5.03 -12.14 -3.22
C LYS A 71 5.78 -11.39 -4.32
N ALA A 72 5.69 -10.07 -4.33
CA ALA A 72 6.28 -9.23 -5.37
C ALA A 72 7.81 -9.17 -5.30
N TYR A 73 8.38 -9.24 -4.08
CA TYR A 73 9.79 -8.89 -3.86
C TYR A 73 10.64 -9.93 -3.11
N ASN A 74 10.08 -11.06 -2.69
CA ASN A 74 10.88 -12.21 -2.27
C ASN A 74 11.49 -12.96 -3.46
#